data_AF-K1YXU4-F1
#
_entry.id   AF-K1YXU4-F1
#
_cell.length_a   1.000
_cell.length_b   1.000
_cell.length_c   1.000
_cell.angle_alpha   90.00
_cell.angle_beta   90.00
_cell.angle_gamma   90.00
#
_symmetry.space_group_name_H-M   'P 1'
#
loop_
_entity.id
_entity.type
_entity.pdbx_description
1 polymer ?
#
loop_
_entity_poly.entity_id
_entity_poly.type
_entity_poly.pdbx_seq_one_letter_code
_entity_poly.pdbx_strand_id
1 'polypeptide(L)'
;MKKLSFFKGLTTNIIILGFVSMLTDLGSQMIFPLIPLFVTGTLAAPAYIVGLIEGSAEAMTSLLKVFSGYISDKTHKRKPLILLGYSISSLVKPFFALANTWPLVLFIRITE
;
A
#
# COMPACT_ATOMS: atom_id res chain seq x y z
N MET A 1 -12.69 -6.21 -41.73
CA MET A 1 -12.57 -6.37 -40.26
C MET A 1 -11.89 -5.13 -39.69
N LYS A 2 -12.60 -4.25 -38.96
CA LYS A 2 -11.97 -3.13 -38.25
C LYS A 2 -11.11 -3.72 -37.13
N LYS A 3 -9.78 -3.61 -37.22
CA LYS A 3 -8.89 -3.86 -36.08
C LYS A 3 -9.26 -2.85 -34.98
N LEU A 4 -10.10 -3.28 -34.04
CA LEU A 4 -10.28 -2.57 -32.78
C LEU A 4 -8.92 -2.63 -32.08
N SER A 5 -8.14 -1.56 -32.21
CA SER A 5 -6.93 -1.39 -31.41
C SER A 5 -7.35 -1.38 -29.95
N PHE A 6 -6.89 -2.39 -29.19
CA PHE A 6 -7.14 -2.54 -27.74
C PHE A 6 -6.84 -1.25 -26.96
N PHE A 7 -5.95 -0.40 -27.48
CA PHE A 7 -5.48 0.83 -26.83
C PHE A 7 -6.26 2.09 -27.21
N LYS A 8 -7.31 1.98 -28.03
CA LYS A 8 -8.09 3.15 -28.48
C LYS A 8 -8.93 3.70 -27.31
N GLY A 9 -8.43 4.76 -26.66
CA GLY A 9 -9.09 5.43 -25.52
C GLY A 9 -8.24 5.50 -24.24
N LEU A 10 -7.07 4.86 -24.21
CA LEU A 10 -6.14 4.97 -23.09
C LEU A 10 -5.34 6.27 -23.18
N THR A 11 -5.49 7.12 -22.16
CA THR A 11 -4.65 8.32 -22.01
C THR A 11 -3.31 7.95 -21.40
N THR A 12 -2.28 8.78 -21.65
CA THR A 12 -0.94 8.60 -21.07
C THR A 12 -0.99 8.51 -19.54
N ASN A 13 -1.89 9.24 -18.89
CA ASN A 13 -2.08 9.19 -17.44
C ASN A 13 -2.48 7.81 -16.94
N ILE A 14 -3.33 7.09 -17.68
CA ILE A 14 -3.75 5.73 -17.30
C ILE A 14 -2.57 4.77 -17.37
N ILE A 15 -1.73 4.89 -18.40
CA ILE A 15 -0.53 4.05 -18.56
C ILE A 15 0.45 4.34 -17.41
N ILE A 16 0.76 5.60 -17.14
CA ILE A 16 1.68 5.99 -16.07
C ILE A 16 1.16 5.52 -14.70
N LEU A 17 -0.10 5.82 -14.37
CA LEU A 17 -0.68 5.41 -13.09
C LEU A 17 -0.80 3.90 -12.97
N GLY A 18 -1.05 3.20 -14.09
CA GLY A 18 -1.03 1.73 -14.13
C GLY A 18 0.33 1.16 -13.72
N PHE A 19 1.42 1.67 -14.29
CA PHE A 19 2.77 1.26 -13.89
C PHE A 19 3.09 1.61 -12.43
N VAL A 20 2.75 2.83 -11.99
CA VAL A 20 2.96 3.24 -10.59
C VAL A 20 2.22 2.32 -9.62
N SER A 21 0.95 2.04 -9.91
CA SER A 21 0.14 1.13 -9.09
C SER A 21 0.67 -0.29 -9.10
N MET A 22 1.06 -0.81 -10.27
CA MET A 22 1.60 -2.17 -10.42
C MET A 22 2.90 -2.34 -9.61
N LEU A 23 3.83 -1.38 -9.71
CA LEU A 23 5.10 -1.45 -8.99
C LEU A 23 4.89 -1.34 -7.47
N THR A 24 3.96 -0.48 -7.05
CA THR A 24 3.64 -0.32 -5.63
C THR A 24 3.02 -1.59 -5.05
N ASP A 25 2.06 -2.18 -5.76
CA ASP A 25 1.37 -3.39 -5.34
C ASP A 25 2.31 -4.60 -5.33
N LEU A 26 3.16 -4.73 -6.34
CA LEU A 26 4.22 -5.75 -6.37
C LEU A 26 5.08 -5.70 -5.09
N GLY A 27 5.52 -4.50 -4.69
CA GLY A 27 6.26 -4.33 -3.44
C GLY A 27 5.49 -4.75 -2.19
N SER A 28 4.19 -4.38 -2.10
CA SER A 28 3.34 -4.78 -0.98
C SER A 28 3.13 -6.29 -0.92
N GLN A 29 2.88 -6.93 -2.06
CA GLN A 29 2.64 -8.37 -2.16
C GLN A 29 3.89 -9.20 -1.88
N MET A 30 5.09 -8.67 -2.14
CA MET A 30 6.34 -9.33 -1.76
C MET A 30 6.52 -9.39 -0.23
N ILE A 31 6.09 -8.36 0.48
CA ILE A 31 6.26 -8.24 1.94
C ILE A 31 5.14 -8.98 2.69
N PHE A 32 3.91 -8.97 2.16
CA PHE A 32 2.74 -9.56 2.80
C PHE A 32 2.93 -10.97 3.38
N PRO A 33 3.44 -11.98 2.64
CA PRO A 33 3.65 -13.32 3.20
C PRO A 33 4.83 -13.38 4.18
N LEU A 34 5.75 -12.42 4.13
CA LEU A 34 6.92 -12.37 5.00
C LEU A 34 6.58 -11.85 6.39
N ILE A 35 5.58 -10.97 6.55
CA ILE A 35 5.23 -10.38 7.85
C ILE A 35 4.87 -11.46 8.89
N PRO A 36 3.95 -12.41 8.62
CA PRO A 36 3.62 -13.44 9.61
C PRO A 36 4.84 -14.31 9.96
N LEU A 37 5.65 -14.68 8.97
CA LEU A 37 6.84 -15.51 9.15
C LEU A 37 7.91 -14.79 9.98
N PHE A 38 8.12 -13.50 9.73
CA PHE A 38 9.09 -12.68 10.44
C PHE A 38 8.66 -12.42 11.89
N VAL A 39 7.40 -12.05 12.09
CA VAL A 39 6.85 -11.71 13.42
C VAL A 39 6.82 -12.94 14.33
N THR A 40 6.38 -14.09 13.83
CA THR A 40 6.28 -15.31 14.65
C THR A 40 7.57 -16.12 14.72
N GLY A 41 8.31 -16.19 13.61
CA GLY A 41 9.54 -16.98 13.52
C GLY A 41 10.77 -16.24 14.06
N THR A 42 11.02 -15.02 13.59
CA THR A 42 12.24 -14.26 13.94
C THR A 42 12.07 -13.45 15.22
N LEU A 43 10.96 -12.73 15.35
CA LEU A 43 10.68 -11.90 16.53
C LEU A 43 10.04 -12.68 17.69
N ALA A 44 9.75 -13.97 17.48
CA ALA A 44 9.14 -14.88 18.45
C ALA A 44 7.85 -14.34 19.09
N ALA A 45 7.10 -13.49 18.37
CA ALA A 45 5.86 -12.92 18.86
C ALA A 45 4.69 -13.92 18.71
N PRO A 46 3.70 -13.90 19.61
CA PRO A 46 2.52 -14.76 19.50
C PRO A 46 1.71 -14.50 18.22
N ALA A 47 1.03 -15.53 17.72
CA ALA A 47 0.23 -15.45 16.48
C ALA A 47 -0.86 -14.35 16.52
N TYR A 48 -1.43 -14.04 17.68
CA TYR A 48 -2.44 -12.98 17.79
C TYR A 48 -1.88 -11.58 17.45
N ILE A 49 -0.57 -11.37 17.57
CA ILE A 49 0.10 -10.13 17.19
C ILE A 49 0.04 -9.92 15.68
N VAL A 50 0.15 -10.99 14.88
CA VAL A 50 -0.03 -10.91 13.41
C VAL A 50 -1.43 -10.42 13.07
N GLY A 51 -2.46 -10.97 13.75
CA GLY A 51 -3.84 -10.51 13.59
C GLY A 51 -4.02 -9.05 13.97
N LEU A 52 -3.34 -8.59 15.03
CA LEU A 52 -3.35 -7.19 15.44
C LEU A 52 -2.67 -6.28 14.40
N ILE A 53 -1.52 -6.69 13.86
CA ILE A 53 -0.78 -5.94 12.82
C ILE A 53 -1.62 -5.82 11.55
N GLU A 54 -2.02 -6.94 10.95
CA GLU A 54 -2.74 -6.94 9.67
C GLU A 54 -4.14 -6.35 9.83
N GLY A 55 -4.83 -6.62 10.95
CA GLY A 55 -6.14 -6.05 11.24
C GLY A 55 -6.09 -4.54 11.39
N SER A 56 -5.09 -4.01 12.11
CA SER A 56 -4.92 -2.56 12.28
C SER A 56 -4.57 -1.86 10.97
N ALA A 57 -3.74 -2.51 10.13
CA ALA A 57 -3.34 -1.97 8.84
C ALA A 57 -4.49 -1.94 7.83
N GLU A 58 -5.31 -3.00 7.75
CA GLU A 58 -6.48 -3.02 6.88
C GLU A 58 -7.55 -2.04 7.37
N ALA A 59 -7.72 -1.91 8.69
CA ALA A 59 -8.62 -0.92 9.27
C ALA A 59 -8.19 0.51 8.92
N MET A 60 -6.91 0.85 9.09
CA MET A 60 -6.38 2.16 8.71
C MET A 60 -6.54 2.42 7.22
N THR A 61 -6.19 1.43 6.38
CA THR A 61 -6.36 1.51 4.93
C THR A 61 -7.81 1.79 4.54
N SER A 62 -8.75 1.08 5.15
CA SER A 62 -10.19 1.27 4.92
C SER A 62 -10.67 2.65 5.35
N LEU A 63 -10.23 3.14 6.51
CA LEU A 63 -10.53 4.50 6.97
C LEU A 63 -9.96 5.55 6.01
N LEU A 64 -8.68 5.44 5.64
CA LEU A 64 -8.02 6.37 4.75
C LEU A 64 -8.68 6.41 3.37
N LYS A 65 -9.15 5.28 2.82
CA LYS A 65 -9.92 5.24 1.57
C LYS A 65 -11.17 6.13 1.64
N VAL A 66 -11.92 6.08 2.74
CA VAL A 66 -13.12 6.91 2.94
C VAL A 66 -12.77 8.39 3.04
N PHE A 67 -11.81 8.76 3.90
CA PHE A 67 -11.44 10.16 4.10
C PHE A 67 -10.77 10.77 2.87
N SER A 68 -9.80 10.08 2.27
CA SER A 68 -9.10 10.54 1.07
C SER A 68 -10.03 10.62 -0.14
N GLY A 69 -10.97 9.68 -0.28
CA GLY A 69 -12.01 9.70 -1.29
C GLY A 69 -12.90 10.95 -1.15
N TYR A 70 -13.41 11.21 0.05
CA TYR A 70 -14.22 12.40 0.32
C TYR A 70 -13.46 13.71 0.02
N ILE A 71 -12.20 13.82 0.47
CA ILE A 71 -11.37 15.00 0.21
C ILE A 71 -11.08 15.16 -1.29
N SER A 72 -10.77 14.06 -1.98
CA SER A 72 -10.55 14.04 -3.43
C SER A 72 -11.77 14.55 -4.18
N ASP A 73 -12.95 14.07 -3.81
CA ASP A 73 -14.19 14.42 -4.49
C ASP A 73 -14.61 15.87 -4.20
N LYS A 74 -14.44 16.35 -2.96
CA LYS A 74 -14.73 17.73 -2.58
C LYS A 74 -13.80 18.75 -3.22
N THR A 75 -12.51 18.43 -3.35
CA THR A 75 -11.50 19.36 -3.86
C THR A 75 -11.28 19.26 -5.36
N HIS A 76 -11.75 18.18 -6.00
CA HIS A 76 -11.45 17.78 -7.38
C HIS A 76 -9.94 17.69 -7.70
N LYS A 77 -9.06 17.74 -6.69
CA LYS A 77 -7.59 17.72 -6.84
C LYS A 77 -7.04 16.34 -6.47
N ARG A 78 -7.02 15.43 -7.45
CA ARG A 78 -6.57 14.04 -7.24
C ARG A 78 -5.04 13.88 -7.17
N LYS A 79 -4.31 14.67 -7.97
CA LYS A 79 -2.86 14.53 -8.13
C LYS A 79 -2.05 14.66 -6.82
N PRO A 80 -2.31 15.66 -5.94
CA PRO A 80 -1.56 15.78 -4.69
C PRO A 80 -1.79 14.60 -3.73
N LEU A 81 -3.04 14.12 -3.63
CA LEU A 81 -3.39 12.98 -2.77
C LEU A 81 -2.70 11.70 -3.25
N ILE A 82 -2.72 11.45 -4.57
CA ILE A 82 -2.02 10.33 -5.20
C ILE A 82 -0.52 10.41 -4.92
N LEU A 83 0.11 11.56 -5.16
CA LEU A 83 1.54 11.73 -4.94
C LEU A 83 1.92 11.52 -3.48
N LEU A 84 1.17 12.08 -2.53
CA LEU A 84 1.43 11.90 -1.10
C LEU A 84 1.33 10.43 -0.70
N GLY A 85 0.23 9.76 -1.04
CA GLY A 85 0.01 8.35 -0.68
C GLY A 85 1.11 7.43 -1.23
N TYR A 86 1.41 7.51 -2.53
CA TYR A 86 2.46 6.68 -3.12
C TYR A 86 3.86 7.02 -2.60
N SER A 87 4.14 8.29 -2.31
CA SER A 87 5.45 8.68 -1.75
C SER A 87 5.63 8.12 -0.34
N ILE A 88 4.60 8.21 0.51
CA ILE A 88 4.63 7.63 1.85
C ILE A 88 4.85 6.11 1.76
N SER A 89 4.06 5.40 0.95
CA SER A 89 4.19 3.95 0.75
C SER A 89 5.60 3.55 0.32
N SER A 90 6.16 4.25 -0.67
CA SER A 90 7.48 3.95 -1.23
C SER A 90 8.61 4.25 -0.24
N LEU A 91 8.46 5.28 0.59
CA LEU A 91 9.46 5.65 1.60
C LEU A 91 9.43 4.73 2.81
N VAL A 92 8.26 4.26 3.23
CA VAL A 92 8.07 3.46 4.45
C VAL A 92 8.53 2.01 4.25
N LYS A 93 8.28 1.40 3.09
CA LYS A 93 8.61 -0.01 2.82
C LYS A 93 10.06 -0.41 3.13
N PRO A 94 11.10 0.36 2.74
CA PRO A 94 12.48 0.04 3.11
C PRO A 94 12.73 -0.06 4.62
N PHE A 95 11.93 0.59 5.47
CA PHE A 95 12.09 0.53 6.92
C PHE A 95 11.77 -0.84 7.50
N PHE A 96 11.06 -1.74 6.78
CA PHE A 96 10.91 -3.14 7.21
C PHE A 96 12.26 -3.83 7.44
N ALA A 97 13.30 -3.46 6.68
CA ALA A 97 14.64 -4.02 6.87
C ALA A 97 15.30 -3.60 8.20
N LEU A 98 14.81 -2.53 8.83
CA LEU A 98 15.28 -2.03 10.12
C LEU A 98 14.40 -2.48 11.29
N ALA A 99 13.33 -3.23 11.02
CA ALA A 99 12.38 -3.65 12.03
C ALA A 99 12.98 -4.76 12.92
N ASN A 100 13.31 -4.42 14.16
CA ASN A 100 13.85 -5.37 15.14
C ASN A 100 12.84 -5.78 16.23
N THR A 101 11.64 -5.18 16.22
CA THR A 101 10.59 -5.43 17.21
C THR A 101 9.23 -5.42 16.52
N TRP A 102 8.28 -6.20 17.05
CA TRP A 102 6.95 -6.31 16.45
C TRP A 102 6.15 -4.99 16.46
N PRO A 103 6.29 -4.07 17.44
CA PRO A 103 5.60 -2.77 17.38
C PRO A 103 6.13 -1.88 16.25
N LEU A 104 7.41 -2.01 15.89
CA LEU A 104 7.96 -1.28 14.76
C LEU A 104 7.40 -1.81 13.43
N VAL A 105 7.25 -3.14 13.30
CA VAL A 105 6.55 -3.77 12.16
C VAL A 105 5.13 -3.23 12.05
N LEU A 106 4.40 -3.16 13.16
CA LEU A 106 3.04 -2.59 13.22
C LEU A 106 3.02 -1.15 12.71
N PHE A 107 3.92 -0.30 13.20
CA PHE A 107 3.96 1.11 12.82
C PHE A 107 4.19 1.27 11.31
N ILE A 108 5.21 0.58 10.78
CA ILE A 108 5.54 0.58 9.35
C ILE A 108 4.32 0.11 8.54
N ARG A 109 3.70 -0.99 8.95
CA ARG A 109 2.56 -1.62 8.25
C ARG A 109 1.30 -0.75 8.22
N ILE A 110 1.06 0.06 9.25
CA ILE A 110 -0.08 1.00 9.29
C ILE A 110 0.17 2.22 8.38
N THR A 111 1.43 2.57 8.15
CA THR A 111 1.81 3.78 7.40
C THR A 111 2.08 3.55 5.91
N GLU A 112 2.33 2.32 5.48
CA GLU A 112 2.71 2.00 4.08
C GLU A 112 1.55 1.92 3.08
#